data_AF-A0AAN0NM74-F1
#
_entry.id   AF-A0AAN0NM74-F1
#
_cell.length_a   1.000
_cell.length_b   1.000
_cell.length_c   1.000
_cell.angle_alpha   90.00
_cell.angle_beta   90.00
_cell.angle_gamma   90.00
#
_symmetry.space_group_name_H-M   'P 1'
#
loop_
_entity.id
_entity.type
_entity.pdbx_description
1 polymer ?
#
loop_
_entity_poly.entity_id
_entity_poly.type
_entity_poly.pdbx_seq_one_letter_code
_entity_poly.pdbx_strand_id
1 'polypeptide(L)'
;MKVAVIGGTGTFGSRLVQLLVRDGHEVIIAARTFSAAQALAREMGASAMSFDRAGDHAPLWAQGPDVVVDAAGPFHAYGADPYALPKACIDHGVHYLDLADDADFCAGIATLDDAARAAGVFVLSGLSSVPAISSAAVAALAKDAIEIDEISSAILPGNRAPRGRAVVESILHQSGTAFEAPVDGLPRPIRSWSQPETFDLGAGMRRRGWMIVVPDQTLFAAYFGARSVDFRAGLELGVMNHALAVLSWMRGWRHFAIRPWFVSAILRLAALLGPFGSDRGGMSVTVKLRSADGWETRNWRMRVLNGDGPFIPAVAARAVLRKPTQISSGARAALCVVPLDDISTAMADLSVVTEMVTGPCVPVFAGFLGAAMDELPATVASVHDVIGPRVWAGRGQVKRGRGLWSRLLARLFGFPPAADNIAVEVLMVPSGDGETWERRFGDRRFRSHLRQAAGEMTERFGPFTFTLDLHVKDGALHFPVKRGRLGPLAIPRALLPISTAREFAQDGKFHFDVALHAPVTGALMVHYQGWLERAADRATA
;
A
#
# COMPACT_ATOMS: atom_id res chain seq x y z
N MET A 1 -21.43 11.29 27.10
CA MET A 1 -21.64 9.86 26.83
C MET A 1 -20.76 9.04 27.73
N LYS A 2 -21.24 7.87 28.12
CA LYS A 2 -20.52 6.84 28.85
C LYS A 2 -19.93 5.82 27.87
N VAL A 3 -18.61 5.71 27.84
CA VAL A 3 -17.87 4.92 26.85
C VAL A 3 -17.05 3.84 27.53
N ALA A 4 -17.29 2.58 27.18
CA ALA A 4 -16.47 1.46 27.60
C ALA A 4 -15.37 1.16 26.57
N VAL A 5 -14.11 1.21 26.99
CA VAL A 5 -12.96 0.92 26.12
C VAL A 5 -12.39 -0.46 26.47
N ILE A 6 -12.67 -1.45 25.63
CA ILE A 6 -12.15 -2.82 25.78
C ILE A 6 -10.69 -2.85 25.32
N GLY A 7 -9.81 -3.44 26.13
CA GLY A 7 -8.38 -3.32 25.92
C GLY A 7 -7.85 -1.92 26.27
N GLY A 8 -8.55 -1.21 27.15
CA GLY A 8 -8.25 0.18 27.53
C GLY A 8 -6.89 0.40 28.21
N THR A 9 -6.20 -0.66 28.63
CA THR A 9 -4.81 -0.59 29.14
C THR A 9 -3.75 -0.87 28.07
N GLY A 10 -4.16 -1.24 26.85
CA GLY A 10 -3.27 -1.46 25.71
C GLY A 10 -2.71 -0.15 25.13
N THR A 11 -1.76 -0.26 24.19
CA THR A 11 -1.07 0.89 23.61
C THR A 11 -2.02 1.91 22.99
N PHE A 12 -2.98 1.48 22.17
CA PHE A 12 -3.95 2.38 21.54
C PHE A 12 -5.16 2.63 22.43
N GLY A 13 -5.66 1.59 23.12
CA GLY A 13 -6.79 1.72 24.05
C GLY A 13 -6.56 2.79 25.12
N SER A 14 -5.38 2.84 25.73
CA SER A 14 -5.10 3.84 26.78
C SER A 14 -4.97 5.26 26.22
N ARG A 15 -4.60 5.40 24.94
CA ARG A 15 -4.48 6.69 24.25
C ARG A 15 -5.88 7.18 23.91
N LEU A 16 -6.75 6.30 23.43
CA LEU A 16 -8.17 6.59 23.28
C LEU A 16 -8.81 7.01 24.60
N VAL A 17 -8.60 6.27 25.69
CA VAL A 17 -9.08 6.65 27.03
C VAL A 17 -8.68 8.08 27.38
N GLN A 18 -7.39 8.42 27.20
CA GLN A 18 -6.90 9.77 27.49
C GLN A 18 -7.56 10.84 26.62
N LEU A 19 -7.75 10.59 25.32
CA LEU A 19 -8.41 11.52 24.41
C LEU A 19 -9.89 11.72 24.79
N LEU A 20 -10.59 10.64 25.14
CA LEU A 20 -12.02 10.70 25.49
C LEU A 20 -12.27 11.37 26.84
N VAL A 21 -11.41 11.14 27.84
CA VAL A 21 -11.46 11.86 29.12
C VAL A 21 -11.24 13.36 28.89
N ARG A 22 -10.26 13.76 28.06
CA ARG A 22 -10.03 15.18 27.73
C ARG A 22 -11.23 15.85 27.07
N ASP A 23 -11.99 15.09 26.29
CA ASP A 23 -13.21 15.56 25.63
C ASP A 23 -14.45 15.51 26.56
N GLY A 24 -14.29 15.12 27.82
CA GLY A 24 -15.35 15.12 28.83
C GLY A 24 -16.28 13.90 28.81
N HIS A 25 -15.88 12.81 28.17
CA HIS A 25 -16.63 11.55 28.23
C HIS A 25 -16.44 10.85 29.58
N GLU A 26 -17.49 10.17 30.07
CA GLU A 26 -17.37 9.23 31.18
C GLU A 26 -16.78 7.93 30.65
N VAL A 27 -15.55 7.59 31.01
CA VAL A 27 -14.85 6.43 30.45
C VAL A 27 -14.82 5.26 31.44
N ILE A 28 -15.11 4.06 30.95
CA ILE A 28 -14.88 2.79 31.64
C ILE A 28 -13.70 2.10 30.97
N ILE A 29 -12.62 1.90 31.72
CA ILE A 29 -11.46 1.15 31.27
C ILE A 29 -11.71 -0.33 31.52
N ALA A 30 -11.94 -1.08 30.46
CA ALA A 30 -12.19 -2.51 30.51
C ALA A 30 -10.94 -3.28 30.08
N ALA A 31 -10.42 -4.12 30.98
CA ALA A 31 -9.27 -4.98 30.71
C ALA A 31 -9.38 -6.31 31.46
N ARG A 32 -8.69 -7.35 30.97
CA ARG A 32 -8.65 -8.66 31.63
C ARG A 32 -8.15 -8.54 33.08
N THR A 33 -7.08 -7.76 33.28
CA THR A 33 -6.49 -7.54 34.60
C THR A 33 -7.08 -6.30 35.26
N PHE A 34 -7.94 -6.48 36.27
CA PHE A 34 -8.59 -5.39 36.98
C PHE A 34 -7.61 -4.37 37.58
N SER A 35 -6.53 -4.83 38.21
CA SER A 35 -5.55 -3.94 38.85
C SER A 35 -4.88 -2.97 37.87
N ALA A 36 -4.62 -3.43 36.63
CA ALA A 36 -4.08 -2.58 35.57
C ALA A 36 -5.10 -1.53 35.11
N ALA A 37 -6.37 -1.92 34.96
CA ALA A 37 -7.44 -0.99 34.62
C ALA A 37 -7.65 0.04 35.74
N GLN A 38 -7.66 -0.39 37.00
CA GLN A 38 -7.84 0.47 38.17
C GLN A 38 -6.70 1.48 38.32
N ALA A 39 -5.45 1.07 38.10
CA ALA A 39 -4.31 1.98 38.17
C ALA A 39 -4.42 3.12 37.15
N LEU A 40 -4.69 2.79 35.89
CA LEU A 40 -4.87 3.79 34.82
C LEU A 40 -6.12 4.65 35.05
N ALA A 41 -7.21 4.05 35.54
CA ALA A 41 -8.44 4.78 35.82
C ALA A 41 -8.25 5.84 36.91
N ARG A 42 -7.46 5.55 37.95
CA ARG A 42 -7.09 6.53 38.99
C ARG A 42 -6.26 7.69 38.43
N GLU A 43 -5.33 7.40 37.52
CA GLU A 43 -4.51 8.42 36.86
C GLU A 43 -5.35 9.33 35.97
N MET A 44 -6.32 8.77 35.24
CA MET A 44 -7.10 9.47 34.22
C MET A 44 -8.45 10.01 34.72
N GLY A 45 -8.85 9.75 35.96
CA GLY A 45 -10.19 10.13 36.46
C GLY A 45 -11.33 9.35 35.78
N ALA A 46 -11.10 8.08 35.46
CA ALA A 46 -12.06 7.18 34.82
C ALA A 46 -12.55 6.09 35.80
N SER A 47 -13.46 5.24 35.35
CA SER A 47 -13.85 4.01 36.05
C SER A 47 -13.13 2.79 35.46
N ALA A 48 -13.09 1.68 36.19
CA ALA A 48 -12.38 0.47 35.78
C ALA A 48 -13.25 -0.78 35.98
N MET A 49 -13.11 -1.75 35.07
CA MET A 49 -13.73 -3.06 35.21
C MET A 49 -12.82 -4.19 34.72
N SER A 50 -13.00 -5.38 35.30
CA SER A 50 -12.46 -6.61 34.72
C SER A 50 -13.41 -7.06 33.62
N PHE A 51 -12.86 -7.28 32.42
CA PHE A 51 -13.65 -7.74 31.29
C PHE A 51 -12.78 -8.57 30.36
N ASP A 52 -13.28 -9.74 29.98
CA ASP A 52 -12.73 -10.53 28.90
C ASP A 52 -13.70 -10.51 27.72
N ARG A 53 -13.22 -10.03 26.57
CA ARG A 53 -13.98 -9.93 25.33
C ARG A 53 -14.56 -11.29 24.91
N ALA A 54 -13.83 -12.37 25.14
CA ALA A 54 -14.24 -13.73 24.80
C ALA A 54 -15.08 -14.41 25.91
N GLY A 55 -15.27 -13.73 27.05
CA GLY A 55 -16.02 -14.24 28.19
C GLY A 55 -17.46 -13.74 28.22
N ASP A 56 -18.03 -13.72 29.42
CA ASP A 56 -19.38 -13.22 29.69
C ASP A 56 -19.47 -11.70 29.54
N HIS A 57 -20.45 -11.22 28.76
CA HIS A 57 -20.67 -9.80 28.52
C HIS A 57 -21.59 -9.13 29.55
N ALA A 58 -22.28 -9.89 30.42
CA ALA A 58 -23.21 -9.34 31.41
C ALA A 58 -22.61 -8.23 32.32
N PRO A 59 -21.34 -8.32 32.79
CA PRO A 59 -20.73 -7.25 33.57
C PRO A 59 -20.60 -5.92 32.83
N LEU A 60 -20.50 -5.93 31.49
CA LEU A 60 -20.43 -4.71 30.67
C LEU A 60 -21.79 -4.01 30.63
N TRP A 61 -22.86 -4.77 30.44
CA TRP A 61 -24.23 -4.22 30.37
C TRP A 61 -24.70 -3.68 31.72
N ALA A 62 -24.26 -4.28 32.83
CA ALA A 62 -24.50 -3.74 34.17
C ALA A 62 -23.90 -2.33 34.38
N GLN A 63 -22.90 -1.92 33.59
CA GLN A 63 -22.35 -0.56 33.63
C GLN A 63 -23.18 0.45 32.81
N GLY A 64 -24.03 -0.02 31.90
CA GLY A 64 -24.86 0.81 31.01
C GLY A 64 -24.08 1.78 30.13
N PRO A 65 -23.10 1.34 29.33
CA PRO A 65 -22.40 2.22 28.39
C PRO A 65 -23.33 2.64 27.23
N ASP A 66 -23.20 3.88 26.77
CA ASP A 66 -23.82 4.34 25.51
C ASP A 66 -23.07 3.76 24.29
N VAL A 67 -21.76 3.53 24.48
CA VAL A 67 -20.83 3.15 23.43
C VAL A 67 -19.80 2.16 23.95
N VAL A 68 -19.50 1.13 23.15
CA VAL A 68 -18.35 0.23 23.34
C VAL A 68 -17.33 0.46 22.25
N VAL A 69 -16.06 0.68 22.64
CA VAL A 69 -14.93 0.72 21.71
C VAL A 69 -14.02 -0.49 21.93
N ASP A 70 -13.91 -1.35 20.93
CA ASP A 70 -13.03 -2.51 20.94
C ASP A 70 -11.62 -2.12 20.46
N ALA A 71 -10.70 -1.98 21.40
CA ALA A 71 -9.27 -1.79 21.15
C ALA A 71 -8.44 -3.03 21.52
N ALA A 72 -9.08 -4.21 21.65
CA ALA A 72 -8.46 -5.44 22.12
C ALA A 72 -8.01 -6.36 20.97
N GLY A 73 -7.12 -5.88 20.10
CA GLY A 73 -6.53 -6.68 19.02
C GLY A 73 -5.58 -7.78 19.51
N PRO A 74 -5.07 -8.65 18.60
CA PRO A 74 -5.27 -8.59 17.15
C PRO A 74 -6.61 -9.19 16.69
N PHE A 75 -7.25 -8.55 15.71
CA PHE A 75 -8.60 -8.87 15.26
C PHE A 75 -8.69 -10.16 14.43
N HIS A 76 -7.62 -10.50 13.69
CA HIS A 76 -7.52 -11.77 12.96
C HIS A 76 -7.50 -13.02 13.87
N ALA A 77 -7.41 -12.84 15.19
CA ALA A 77 -7.33 -13.93 16.16
C ALA A 77 -8.63 -14.15 16.95
N TYR A 78 -9.74 -13.52 16.57
CA TYR A 78 -11.02 -13.62 17.31
C TYR A 78 -11.77 -14.95 17.16
N GLY A 79 -11.20 -15.92 16.44
CA GLY A 79 -11.74 -17.29 16.37
C GLY A 79 -12.98 -17.39 15.49
N ALA A 80 -13.91 -18.29 15.87
CA ALA A 80 -15.02 -18.70 15.01
C ALA A 80 -16.19 -17.72 14.94
N ASP A 81 -16.43 -16.92 15.98
CA ASP A 81 -17.44 -15.85 15.98
C ASP A 81 -16.80 -14.49 16.28
N PRO A 82 -16.10 -13.89 15.29
CA PRO A 82 -15.41 -12.62 15.48
C PRO A 82 -16.38 -11.49 15.86
N TYR A 83 -17.67 -11.62 15.52
CA TYR A 83 -18.68 -10.59 15.68
C TYR A 83 -19.59 -10.78 16.91
N ALA A 84 -19.25 -11.66 17.85
CA ALA A 84 -20.04 -11.89 19.07
C ALA A 84 -20.29 -10.60 19.88
N LEU A 85 -19.24 -9.80 20.12
CA LEU A 85 -19.37 -8.53 20.86
C LEU A 85 -20.21 -7.47 20.13
N PRO A 86 -19.98 -7.16 18.83
CA PRO A 86 -20.83 -6.19 18.13
C PRO A 86 -22.29 -6.66 18.01
N LYS A 87 -22.56 -7.97 17.86
CA LYS A 87 -23.95 -8.51 17.94
C LYS A 87 -24.59 -8.21 19.29
N ALA A 88 -23.89 -8.49 20.38
CA ALA A 88 -24.39 -8.20 21.73
C ALA A 88 -24.60 -6.69 21.96
N CYS A 89 -23.76 -5.82 21.39
CA CYS A 89 -23.99 -4.37 21.44
C CYS A 89 -25.32 -3.98 20.75
N ILE A 90 -25.60 -4.55 19.58
CA ILE A 90 -26.86 -4.32 18.85
C ILE A 90 -28.06 -4.78 19.69
N ASP A 91 -28.01 -5.98 20.27
CA ASP A 91 -29.09 -6.54 21.08
C ASP A 91 -29.43 -5.68 22.31
N HIS A 92 -28.43 -4.96 22.84
CA HIS A 92 -28.57 -4.04 23.97
C HIS A 92 -28.79 -2.57 23.59
N GLY A 93 -28.89 -2.25 22.29
CA GLY A 93 -29.07 -0.86 21.82
C GLY A 93 -27.85 0.04 22.07
N VAL A 94 -26.65 -0.55 22.11
CA VAL A 94 -25.38 0.13 22.38
C VAL A 94 -24.60 0.32 21.08
N HIS A 95 -24.02 1.50 20.86
CA HIS A 95 -23.16 1.73 19.69
C HIS A 95 -21.83 0.99 19.79
N TYR A 96 -21.31 0.50 18.67
CA TYR A 96 -20.04 -0.23 18.61
C TYR A 96 -19.04 0.45 17.67
N LEU A 97 -17.80 0.58 18.13
CA LEU A 97 -16.67 1.04 17.35
C LEU A 97 -15.51 0.07 17.59
N ASP A 98 -14.64 -0.12 16.62
CA ASP A 98 -13.38 -0.84 16.84
C ASP A 98 -12.19 -0.17 16.13
N LEU A 99 -10.99 -0.53 16.56
CA LEU A 99 -9.73 -0.07 15.97
C LEU A 99 -9.09 -1.12 15.06
N ALA A 100 -9.89 -1.95 14.38
CA ALA A 100 -9.40 -3.07 13.59
C ALA A 100 -8.49 -2.63 12.43
N ASP A 101 -7.43 -3.40 12.23
CA ASP A 101 -6.49 -3.32 11.11
C ASP A 101 -6.55 -4.55 10.20
N ASP A 102 -7.54 -5.43 10.42
CA ASP A 102 -7.74 -6.65 9.66
C ASP A 102 -8.79 -6.45 8.56
N ALA A 103 -8.40 -6.76 7.31
CA ALA A 103 -9.21 -6.48 6.14
C ALA A 103 -10.53 -7.26 6.12
N ASP A 104 -10.46 -8.55 6.43
CA ASP A 104 -11.63 -9.45 6.42
C ASP A 104 -12.61 -9.06 7.54
N PHE A 105 -12.09 -8.77 8.74
CA PHE A 105 -12.90 -8.31 9.86
C PHE A 105 -13.64 -7.01 9.53
N CYS A 106 -12.94 -6.02 8.98
CA CYS A 106 -13.51 -4.72 8.61
C CYS A 106 -14.59 -4.87 7.53
N ALA A 107 -14.34 -5.68 6.49
CA ALA A 107 -15.31 -5.90 5.42
C ALA A 107 -16.54 -6.66 5.91
N GLY A 108 -16.36 -7.71 6.72
CA GLY A 108 -17.44 -8.58 7.16
C GLY A 108 -18.37 -7.95 8.22
N ILE A 109 -18.01 -6.83 8.86
CA ILE A 109 -18.89 -6.14 9.82
C ILE A 109 -20.23 -5.72 9.18
N ALA A 110 -20.24 -5.49 7.85
CA ALA A 110 -21.42 -5.10 7.10
C ALA A 110 -22.54 -6.17 7.11
N THR A 111 -22.21 -7.42 7.46
CA THR A 111 -23.21 -8.48 7.67
C THR A 111 -24.19 -8.17 8.81
N LEU A 112 -23.87 -7.21 9.68
CA LEU A 112 -24.72 -6.77 10.77
C LEU A 112 -25.57 -5.53 10.44
N ASP A 113 -25.54 -5.02 9.20
CA ASP A 113 -26.12 -3.71 8.86
C ASP A 113 -27.61 -3.62 9.15
N ASP A 114 -28.39 -4.61 8.68
CA ASP A 114 -29.84 -4.65 8.88
C ASP A 114 -30.21 -4.68 10.37
N ALA A 115 -29.51 -5.48 11.17
CA ALA A 115 -29.74 -5.58 12.61
C ALA A 115 -29.39 -4.27 13.33
N ALA A 116 -28.25 -3.65 12.98
CA ALA A 116 -27.84 -2.37 13.56
C ALA A 116 -28.81 -1.23 13.20
N ARG A 117 -29.31 -1.19 11.95
CA ARG A 117 -30.34 -0.22 11.53
C ARG A 117 -31.64 -0.43 12.29
N ALA A 118 -32.09 -1.67 12.45
CA ALA A 118 -33.31 -2.00 13.18
C ALA A 118 -33.24 -1.58 14.66
N ALA A 119 -32.06 -1.73 15.27
CA ALA A 119 -31.80 -1.30 16.65
C ALA A 119 -31.51 0.21 16.78
N GLY A 120 -31.39 0.95 15.66
CA GLY A 120 -31.09 2.39 15.68
C GLY A 120 -29.67 2.74 16.12
N VAL A 121 -28.72 1.80 16.03
CA VAL A 121 -27.33 1.99 16.45
C VAL A 121 -26.37 2.02 15.26
N PHE A 122 -25.21 2.67 15.41
CA PHE A 122 -24.10 2.52 14.48
C PHE A 122 -23.06 1.51 15.00
N VAL A 123 -22.53 0.72 14.07
CA VAL A 123 -21.48 -0.29 14.30
C VAL A 123 -20.38 -0.04 13.27
N LEU A 124 -19.24 0.47 13.71
CA LEU A 124 -18.19 0.98 12.82
C LEU A 124 -16.88 0.21 13.02
N SER A 125 -16.41 -0.43 11.96
CA SER A 125 -15.16 -1.19 12.00
C SER A 125 -14.00 -0.51 11.33
N GLY A 126 -12.83 -0.53 11.97
CA GLY A 126 -11.60 0.05 11.43
C GLY A 126 -11.48 1.56 11.64
N LEU A 127 -11.91 2.07 12.79
CA LEU A 127 -11.74 3.49 13.18
C LEU A 127 -10.31 3.82 13.64
N SER A 128 -9.36 3.41 12.82
CA SER A 128 -7.92 3.57 13.02
C SER A 128 -7.29 4.41 11.91
N SER A 129 -5.95 4.48 11.87
CA SER A 129 -5.24 5.15 10.77
C SER A 129 -5.65 4.60 9.41
N VAL A 130 -5.86 3.28 9.33
CA VAL A 130 -6.47 2.58 8.20
C VAL A 130 -7.67 1.78 8.71
N PRO A 131 -8.81 1.75 8.00
CA PRO A 131 -9.12 2.55 6.81
C PRO A 131 -9.68 3.96 7.09
N ALA A 132 -9.93 4.35 8.34
CA ALA A 132 -10.68 5.59 8.60
C ALA A 132 -9.93 6.88 8.23
N ILE A 133 -8.71 7.09 8.72
CA ILE A 133 -7.94 8.31 8.37
C ILE A 133 -7.54 8.30 6.90
N SER A 134 -7.07 7.15 6.38
CA SER A 134 -6.70 7.02 4.97
C SER A 134 -7.87 7.28 4.02
N SER A 135 -9.07 6.76 4.28
CA SER A 135 -10.23 6.98 3.41
C SER A 135 -10.69 8.43 3.42
N ALA A 136 -10.68 9.11 4.58
CA ALA A 136 -10.97 10.53 4.67
C ALA A 136 -9.94 11.37 3.89
N ALA A 137 -8.66 11.00 3.95
CA ALA A 137 -7.62 11.64 3.15
C ALA A 137 -7.81 11.42 1.65
N VAL A 138 -8.14 10.20 1.22
CA VAL A 138 -8.46 9.90 -0.19
C VAL A 138 -9.65 10.74 -0.65
N ALA A 139 -10.75 10.80 0.12
CA ALA A 139 -11.92 11.58 -0.25
C ALA A 139 -11.62 13.07 -0.41
N ALA A 140 -10.78 13.64 0.46
CA ALA A 140 -10.35 15.04 0.33
C ALA A 140 -9.47 15.27 -0.92
N LEU A 141 -8.54 14.36 -1.20
CA LEU A 141 -7.64 14.45 -2.37
C LEU A 141 -8.40 14.22 -3.68
N ALA A 142 -9.37 13.32 -3.70
CA ALA A 142 -10.16 12.95 -4.86
C ALA A 142 -11.31 13.91 -5.17
N LYS A 143 -11.40 15.05 -4.46
CA LYS A 143 -12.38 16.08 -4.76
C LYS A 143 -12.24 16.54 -6.22
N ASP A 144 -13.35 16.55 -6.94
CA ASP A 144 -13.44 16.93 -8.37
C ASP A 144 -12.66 16.01 -9.33
N ALA A 145 -12.28 14.80 -8.88
CA ALA A 145 -11.67 13.80 -9.74
C ALA A 145 -12.68 13.23 -10.74
N ILE A 146 -12.28 13.16 -12.01
CA ILE A 146 -13.01 12.47 -13.08
C ILE A 146 -12.73 10.96 -12.99
N GLU A 147 -11.48 10.60 -12.69
CA GLU A 147 -11.01 9.22 -12.58
C GLU A 147 -9.90 9.12 -11.54
N ILE A 148 -9.87 8.01 -10.79
CA ILE A 148 -8.78 7.67 -9.86
C ILE A 148 -8.01 6.47 -10.42
N ASP A 149 -6.72 6.65 -10.65
CA ASP A 149 -5.88 5.60 -11.21
C ASP A 149 -5.21 4.77 -10.12
N GLU A 150 -4.59 5.45 -9.16
CA GLU A 150 -3.81 4.82 -8.10
C GLU A 150 -4.05 5.53 -6.76
N ILE A 151 -4.32 4.73 -5.73
CA ILE A 151 -4.26 5.15 -4.33
C ILE A 151 -3.07 4.45 -3.68
N SER A 152 -2.10 5.23 -3.21
CA SER A 152 -0.91 4.73 -2.52
C SER A 152 -0.83 5.33 -1.14
N SER A 153 -0.66 4.51 -0.11
CA SER A 153 -0.65 4.98 1.27
C SER A 153 0.45 4.33 2.10
N ALA A 154 0.93 5.03 3.13
CA ALA A 154 1.96 4.49 3.99
C ALA A 154 1.89 4.99 5.44
N ILE A 155 2.25 4.12 6.38
CA ILE A 155 2.44 4.44 7.81
C ILE A 155 3.90 4.17 8.20
N LEU A 156 4.57 5.21 8.69
CA LEU A 156 6.02 5.25 8.88
C LEU A 156 6.35 5.83 10.27
N PRO A 157 6.17 5.05 11.35
CA PRO A 157 6.41 5.49 12.73
C PRO A 157 7.89 5.73 13.06
N GLY A 158 8.11 6.59 14.05
CA GLY A 158 9.41 6.73 14.73
C GLY A 158 9.74 5.52 15.59
N ASN A 159 11.02 5.22 15.77
CA ASN A 159 11.48 4.04 16.50
C ASN A 159 11.21 4.10 18.00
N ARG A 160 11.15 5.30 18.58
CA ARG A 160 10.86 5.53 20.01
C ARG A 160 9.37 5.50 20.32
N ALA A 161 8.50 5.41 19.32
CA ALA A 161 7.08 5.22 19.56
C ALA A 161 6.83 3.81 20.15
N PRO A 162 6.05 3.68 21.23
CA PRO A 162 5.72 2.38 21.80
C PRO A 162 5.00 1.51 20.77
N ARG A 163 5.41 0.24 20.70
CA ARG A 163 4.83 -0.76 19.80
C ARG A 163 4.01 -1.74 20.63
N GLY A 164 2.71 -1.79 20.36
CA GLY A 164 1.85 -2.80 20.97
C GLY A 164 2.27 -4.21 20.54
N ARG A 165 2.15 -5.17 21.44
CA ARG A 165 2.40 -6.59 21.13
C ARG A 165 1.56 -7.07 19.94
N ALA A 166 0.28 -6.69 19.90
CA ALA A 166 -0.64 -7.05 18.82
C ALA A 166 -0.16 -6.57 17.43
N VAL A 167 0.41 -5.37 17.34
CA VAL A 167 0.97 -4.83 16.08
C VAL A 167 2.18 -5.66 15.62
N VAL A 168 3.07 -6.02 16.56
CA VAL A 168 4.25 -6.84 16.24
C VAL A 168 3.83 -8.25 15.84
N GLU A 169 2.84 -8.84 16.53
CA GLU A 169 2.27 -10.14 16.14
C GLU A 169 1.67 -10.08 14.74
N SER A 170 0.84 -9.08 14.44
CA SER A 170 0.26 -8.86 13.12
C SER A 170 1.34 -8.81 12.04
N ILE A 171 2.34 -7.92 12.15
CA ILE A 171 3.43 -7.80 11.19
C ILE A 171 4.19 -9.12 11.00
N LEU A 172 4.56 -9.79 12.10
CA LEU A 172 5.33 -11.04 12.02
C LEU A 172 4.51 -12.15 11.37
N HIS A 173 3.24 -12.33 11.73
CA HIS A 173 2.38 -13.40 11.21
C HIS A 173 2.17 -13.28 9.70
N GLN A 174 2.00 -12.06 9.18
CA GLN A 174 1.82 -11.86 7.75
C GLN A 174 3.14 -11.80 6.95
N SER A 175 4.27 -11.39 7.55
CA SER A 175 5.54 -11.20 6.82
C SER A 175 5.96 -12.43 5.99
N GLY A 176 5.95 -12.33 4.67
CA GLY A 176 6.31 -13.44 3.77
C GLY A 176 5.15 -14.32 3.30
N THR A 177 3.94 -14.11 3.81
CA THR A 177 2.70 -14.66 3.22
C THR A 177 2.34 -13.89 1.95
N ALA A 178 1.51 -14.48 1.09
CA ALA A 178 0.95 -13.80 -0.08
C ALA A 178 -0.45 -13.27 0.25
N PHE A 179 -0.77 -12.09 -0.27
CA PHE A 179 -2.11 -11.49 -0.23
C PHE A 179 -2.42 -10.90 -1.61
N GLU A 180 -3.68 -10.66 -1.91
CA GLU A 180 -4.09 -10.03 -3.17
C GLU A 180 -4.21 -8.52 -2.99
N ALA A 181 -3.69 -7.77 -3.96
CA ALA A 181 -3.89 -6.32 -4.07
C ALA A 181 -4.39 -5.98 -5.48
N PRO A 182 -5.30 -5.01 -5.62
CA PRO A 182 -5.76 -4.55 -6.92
C PRO A 182 -4.63 -3.80 -7.63
N VAL A 183 -4.29 -4.27 -8.83
CA VAL A 183 -3.28 -3.67 -9.72
C VAL A 183 -3.88 -3.63 -11.12
N ASP A 184 -4.06 -2.42 -11.64
CA ASP A 184 -4.70 -2.16 -12.94
C ASP A 184 -6.09 -2.83 -13.07
N GLY A 185 -6.90 -2.78 -12.01
CA GLY A 185 -8.24 -3.36 -11.93
C GLY A 185 -8.27 -4.88 -11.74
N LEU A 186 -7.12 -5.55 -11.63
CA LEU A 186 -7.03 -6.99 -11.46
C LEU A 186 -6.40 -7.36 -10.11
N PRO A 187 -6.89 -8.40 -9.41
CA PRO A 187 -6.23 -8.89 -8.22
C PRO A 187 -4.87 -9.48 -8.59
N ARG A 188 -3.82 -9.11 -7.85
CA ARG A 188 -2.47 -9.66 -8.03
C ARG A 188 -1.88 -10.15 -6.71
N PRO A 189 -1.19 -11.30 -6.72
CA PRO A 189 -0.53 -11.82 -5.53
C PRO A 189 0.72 -11.00 -5.21
N ILE A 190 0.77 -10.45 -4.00
CA ILE A 190 1.87 -9.68 -3.44
C ILE A 190 2.40 -10.40 -2.19
N ARG A 191 3.73 -10.49 -2.06
CA ARG A 191 4.35 -11.00 -0.82
C ARG A 191 4.35 -9.90 0.24
N SER A 192 3.80 -10.17 1.42
CA SER A 192 3.85 -9.24 2.55
C SER A 192 5.29 -8.98 3.02
N TRP A 193 5.56 -7.74 3.39
CA TRP A 193 6.86 -7.12 3.62
C TRP A 193 7.81 -7.16 2.40
N SER A 194 7.33 -6.74 1.23
CA SER A 194 8.12 -6.68 -0.02
C SER A 194 7.96 -5.34 -0.77
N GLN A 195 8.51 -5.25 -1.99
CA GLN A 195 8.38 -4.08 -2.89
C GLN A 195 8.57 -2.72 -2.19
N PRO A 196 9.77 -2.43 -1.67
CA PRO A 196 9.99 -1.24 -0.86
C PRO A 196 9.97 0.05 -1.68
N GLU A 197 9.42 1.09 -1.08
CA GLU A 197 9.32 2.42 -1.68
C GLU A 197 9.67 3.51 -0.66
N THR A 198 10.12 4.67 -1.14
CA THR A 198 10.48 5.82 -0.29
C THR A 198 9.37 6.85 -0.34
N PHE A 199 8.90 7.27 0.83
CA PHE A 199 7.87 8.29 0.99
C PHE A 199 8.48 9.55 1.58
N ASP A 200 8.01 10.70 1.10
CA ASP A 200 8.39 12.03 1.58
C ASP A 200 7.29 12.57 2.51
N LEU A 201 7.58 12.60 3.80
CA LEU A 201 6.67 13.13 4.82
C LEU A 201 6.79 14.65 4.95
N GLY A 202 7.63 15.31 4.15
CA GLY A 202 7.91 16.75 4.18
C GLY A 202 8.95 17.14 5.23
N ALA A 203 9.39 18.41 5.18
CA ALA A 203 10.46 18.94 6.03
C ALA A 203 11.76 18.08 6.03
N GLY A 204 12.10 17.50 4.87
CA GLY A 204 13.28 16.63 4.71
C GLY A 204 13.13 15.21 5.30
N MET A 205 11.98 14.88 5.88
CA MET A 205 11.73 13.55 6.45
C MET A 205 11.35 12.55 5.36
N ARG A 206 12.30 11.69 4.99
CA ARG A 206 12.07 10.56 4.08
C ARG A 206 12.18 9.23 4.82
N ARG A 207 11.27 8.30 4.51
CA ARG A 207 11.20 6.97 5.14
C ARG A 207 10.85 5.93 4.08
N ARG A 208 11.34 4.71 4.27
CA ARG A 208 10.99 3.58 3.39
C ARG A 208 9.89 2.75 4.00
N GLY A 209 8.93 2.32 3.18
CA GLY A 209 7.89 1.38 3.53
C GLY A 209 7.94 0.13 2.65
N TRP A 210 7.37 -0.97 3.13
CA TRP A 210 7.23 -2.25 2.44
C TRP A 210 5.75 -2.64 2.38
N MET A 211 5.34 -3.26 1.28
CA MET A 211 3.97 -3.73 1.06
C MET A 211 3.54 -4.66 2.18
N ILE A 212 2.38 -4.40 2.77
CA ILE A 212 1.81 -5.18 3.87
C ILE A 212 0.28 -5.19 3.72
N VAL A 213 -0.41 -6.22 4.22
CA VAL A 213 -1.87 -6.25 4.12
C VAL A 213 -2.51 -5.34 5.16
N VAL A 214 -3.48 -4.55 4.71
CA VAL A 214 -4.38 -3.71 5.52
C VAL A 214 -5.75 -3.63 4.83
N PRO A 215 -6.80 -3.10 5.51
CA PRO A 215 -8.15 -3.03 4.93
C PRO A 215 -8.23 -2.20 3.64
N ASP A 216 -7.44 -1.14 3.50
CA ASP A 216 -7.48 -0.22 2.35
C ASP A 216 -7.41 -0.93 1.00
N GLN A 217 -6.50 -1.89 0.84
CA GLN A 217 -6.31 -2.62 -0.43
C GLN A 217 -7.57 -3.40 -0.85
N THR A 218 -8.34 -3.89 0.13
CA THR A 218 -9.58 -4.64 -0.11
C THR A 218 -10.77 -3.70 -0.30
N LEU A 219 -10.81 -2.61 0.46
CA LEU A 219 -11.98 -1.74 0.55
C LEU A 219 -11.98 -0.60 -0.48
N PHE A 220 -10.81 -0.02 -0.79
CA PHE A 220 -10.75 1.24 -1.53
C PHE A 220 -10.98 1.10 -3.02
N ALA A 221 -10.57 -0.01 -3.64
CA ALA A 221 -10.72 -0.17 -5.08
C ALA A 221 -12.20 -0.10 -5.49
N ALA A 222 -13.06 -0.85 -4.80
CA ALA A 222 -14.51 -0.80 -5.03
C ALA A 222 -15.13 0.53 -4.55
N TYR A 223 -14.73 1.02 -3.37
CA TYR A 223 -15.36 2.21 -2.77
C TYR A 223 -15.06 3.51 -3.54
N PHE A 224 -13.82 3.69 -4.00
CA PHE A 224 -13.38 4.89 -4.72
C PHE A 224 -13.32 4.70 -6.24
N GLY A 225 -13.55 3.50 -6.77
CA GLY A 225 -13.36 3.19 -8.19
C GLY A 225 -11.91 3.26 -8.65
N ALA A 226 -10.95 3.04 -7.74
CA ALA A 226 -9.52 3.09 -8.04
C ALA A 226 -9.04 1.81 -8.73
N ARG A 227 -8.23 1.95 -9.79
CA ARG A 227 -7.68 0.79 -10.52
C ARG A 227 -6.60 0.06 -9.72
N SER A 228 -5.75 0.81 -9.04
CA SER A 228 -4.68 0.25 -8.21
C SER A 228 -4.76 0.80 -6.79
N VAL A 229 -4.58 -0.07 -5.79
CA VAL A 229 -4.50 0.34 -4.39
C VAL A 229 -3.34 -0.38 -3.72
N ASP A 230 -2.45 0.39 -3.12
CA ASP A 230 -1.34 -0.12 -2.36
C ASP A 230 -1.25 0.52 -0.97
N PHE A 231 -0.60 -0.23 -0.07
CA PHE A 231 -0.28 0.24 1.26
C PHE A 231 1.08 -0.30 1.70
N ARG A 232 1.87 0.57 2.32
CA ARG A 232 3.20 0.21 2.83
C ARG A 232 3.39 0.62 4.29
N ALA A 233 3.90 -0.31 5.09
CA ALA A 233 4.37 0.01 6.45
C ALA A 233 5.89 0.03 6.49
N GLY A 234 6.47 0.87 7.33
CA GLY A 234 7.91 0.95 7.51
C GLY A 234 8.31 1.18 8.95
N LEU A 235 9.50 0.70 9.31
CA LEU A 235 10.15 1.05 10.55
C LEU A 235 11.19 2.15 10.27
N GLU A 236 11.51 2.98 11.27
CA GLU A 236 12.53 4.01 11.08
C GLU A 236 13.93 3.44 10.85
N LEU A 237 14.29 2.37 11.56
CA LEU A 237 15.63 1.78 11.48
C LEU A 237 15.73 0.83 10.29
N GLY A 238 16.66 1.15 9.37
CA GLY A 238 16.93 0.33 8.19
C GLY A 238 17.21 -1.14 8.52
N VAL A 239 18.00 -1.41 9.56
CA VAL A 239 18.33 -2.79 9.98
C VAL A 239 17.08 -3.63 10.28
N MET A 240 16.06 -3.04 10.91
CA MET A 240 14.83 -3.75 11.25
C MET A 240 14.01 -4.08 10.00
N ASN A 241 13.90 -3.12 9.08
CA ASN A 241 13.21 -3.34 7.81
C ASN A 241 13.87 -4.44 6.98
N HIS A 242 15.21 -4.44 6.90
CA HIS A 242 15.94 -5.47 6.14
C HIS A 242 15.84 -6.84 6.83
N ALA A 243 15.89 -6.91 8.17
CA ALA A 243 15.68 -8.15 8.89
C ALA A 243 14.30 -8.75 8.63
N LEU A 244 13.24 -7.92 8.62
CA LEU A 244 11.89 -8.35 8.26
C LEU A 244 11.77 -8.72 6.77
N ALA A 245 12.48 -8.04 5.87
CA ALA A 245 12.53 -8.42 4.46
C ALA A 245 13.21 -9.79 4.24
N VAL A 246 14.27 -10.09 5.00
CA VAL A 246 14.91 -11.42 5.01
C VAL A 246 13.95 -12.47 5.57
N LEU A 247 13.27 -12.18 6.69
CA LEU A 247 12.26 -13.06 7.26
C LEU A 247 11.13 -13.34 6.25
N SER A 248 10.61 -12.30 5.59
CA SER A 248 9.59 -12.39 4.56
C SER A 248 10.04 -13.25 3.38
N TRP A 249 11.27 -13.08 2.91
CA TRP A 249 11.84 -13.91 1.85
C TRP A 249 11.97 -15.39 2.29
N MET A 250 12.49 -15.65 3.49
CA MET A 250 12.62 -17.01 4.02
C MET A 250 11.25 -17.69 4.22
N ARG A 251 10.26 -16.97 4.77
CA ARG A 251 8.90 -17.47 4.97
C ARG A 251 8.15 -17.65 3.67
N GLY A 252 8.37 -16.80 2.68
CA GLY A 252 7.79 -16.97 1.35
C GLY A 252 8.33 -18.19 0.59
N TRP A 253 9.44 -18.76 1.03
CA TRP A 253 9.98 -20.00 0.47
C TRP A 253 9.66 -21.24 1.33
N ARG A 254 9.74 -21.13 2.66
CA ARG A 254 9.63 -22.28 3.59
C ARG A 254 8.32 -22.36 4.37
N HIS A 255 7.45 -21.36 4.28
CA HIS A 255 6.11 -21.30 4.86
C HIS A 255 5.99 -21.74 6.34
N PHE A 256 6.95 -21.37 7.20
CA PHE A 256 6.89 -21.70 8.61
C PHE A 256 6.03 -20.72 9.43
N ALA A 257 5.38 -21.25 10.48
CA ALA A 257 4.55 -20.48 11.40
C ALA A 257 5.38 -19.68 12.42
N ILE A 258 4.88 -18.50 12.79
CA ILE A 258 5.46 -17.68 13.87
C ILE A 258 4.96 -18.22 15.20
N ARG A 259 5.89 -18.60 16.09
CA ARG A 259 5.58 -19.10 17.43
C ARG A 259 5.53 -17.94 18.44
N PRO A 260 4.70 -18.02 19.51
CA PRO A 260 4.59 -16.94 20.50
C PRO A 260 5.91 -16.55 21.20
N TRP A 261 6.81 -17.52 21.41
CA TRP A 261 8.13 -17.25 21.99
C TRP A 261 9.01 -16.39 21.07
N PHE A 262 8.85 -16.55 19.74
CA PHE A 262 9.62 -15.80 18.75
C PHE A 262 9.19 -14.33 18.75
N VAL A 263 7.88 -14.07 18.84
CA VAL A 263 7.34 -12.71 19.02
C VAL A 263 7.96 -12.05 20.26
N SER A 264 7.96 -12.76 21.39
CA SER A 264 8.56 -12.26 22.64
C SER A 264 10.07 -11.99 22.51
N ALA A 265 10.80 -12.83 21.77
CA ALA A 265 12.22 -12.60 21.49
C ALA A 265 12.44 -11.36 20.62
N ILE A 266 11.64 -11.19 19.56
CA ILE A 266 11.70 -10.01 18.68
C ILE A 266 11.38 -8.73 19.45
N LEU A 267 10.37 -8.74 20.34
CA LEU A 267 10.05 -7.59 21.18
C LEU A 267 11.22 -7.19 22.09
N ARG A 268 11.91 -8.16 22.71
CA ARG A 268 13.10 -7.89 23.52
C ARG A 268 14.23 -7.31 22.68
N LEU A 269 14.48 -7.86 21.49
CA LEU A 269 15.51 -7.35 20.57
C LEU A 269 15.18 -5.94 20.08
N ALA A 270 13.92 -5.67 19.75
CA ALA A 270 13.47 -4.36 19.32
C ALA A 270 13.60 -3.31 20.45
N ALA A 271 13.42 -3.71 21.71
CA ALA A 271 13.63 -2.83 22.86
C ALA A 271 15.09 -2.38 23.00
N LEU A 272 16.06 -3.26 22.70
CA LEU A 272 17.49 -2.91 22.66
C LEU A 272 17.81 -1.85 21.61
N LEU A 273 17.00 -1.77 20.54
CA LEU A 273 17.13 -0.77 19.50
C LEU A 273 16.40 0.54 19.84
N GLY A 274 15.65 0.61 20.94
CA GLY A 274 14.84 1.77 21.35
C GLY A 274 15.61 3.10 21.45
N PRO A 275 16.85 3.15 21.96
CA PRO A 275 17.63 4.39 22.04
C PRO A 275 17.94 5.03 20.67
N PHE A 276 17.99 4.22 19.61
CA PHE A 276 18.30 4.67 18.26
C PHE A 276 17.05 5.20 17.55
N GLY A 277 17.21 6.18 16.66
CA GLY A 277 16.09 6.81 15.95
C GLY A 277 15.40 7.91 16.76
N SER A 278 14.17 8.23 16.39
CA SER A 278 13.39 9.36 16.89
C SER A 278 12.01 8.93 17.37
N ASP A 279 11.30 9.87 17.96
CA ASP A 279 9.89 9.81 18.33
C ASP A 279 8.97 10.37 17.24
N ARG A 280 9.55 10.68 16.06
CA ARG A 280 8.86 11.31 14.94
C ARG A 280 8.50 10.28 13.88
N GLY A 281 7.27 10.33 13.43
CA GLY A 281 6.77 9.46 12.37
C GLY A 281 5.80 10.19 11.46
N GLY A 282 5.10 9.44 10.63
CA GLY A 282 4.05 10.03 9.82
C GLY A 282 3.26 9.03 9.01
N MET A 283 2.32 9.59 8.26
CA MET A 283 1.49 8.90 7.31
C MET A 283 1.49 9.69 6.00
N SER A 284 1.41 9.00 4.87
CA SER A 284 1.27 9.60 3.55
C SER A 284 0.14 8.91 2.81
N VAL A 285 -0.69 9.69 2.12
CA VAL A 285 -1.75 9.21 1.24
C VAL A 285 -1.63 9.98 -0.06
N THR A 286 -1.40 9.25 -1.14
CA THR A 286 -1.27 9.78 -2.50
C THR A 286 -2.41 9.27 -3.34
N VAL A 287 -3.03 10.16 -4.10
CA VAL A 287 -3.98 9.82 -5.15
C VAL A 287 -3.44 10.33 -6.48
N LYS A 288 -3.26 9.42 -7.44
CA LYS A 288 -3.04 9.79 -8.84
C LYS A 288 -4.39 9.76 -9.54
N LEU A 289 -4.80 10.89 -10.09
CA LEU A 289 -6.14 11.09 -10.60
C LEU A 289 -6.13 11.98 -11.84
N ARG A 290 -7.24 11.93 -12.59
CA ARG A 290 -7.51 12.84 -13.69
C ARG A 290 -8.50 13.92 -13.21
N SER A 291 -8.09 15.17 -13.33
CA SER A 291 -8.94 16.35 -13.13
C SER A 291 -9.32 16.97 -14.49
N ALA A 292 -10.00 18.12 -14.47
CA ALA A 292 -10.22 18.94 -15.67
C ALA A 292 -8.91 19.46 -16.31
N ASP A 293 -7.85 19.62 -15.51
CA ASP A 293 -6.54 20.14 -15.93
C ASP A 293 -5.58 19.03 -16.42
N GLY A 294 -6.00 17.76 -16.33
CA GLY A 294 -5.24 16.60 -16.76
C GLY A 294 -4.87 15.65 -15.63
N TRP A 295 -3.78 14.91 -15.81
CA TRP A 295 -3.30 13.97 -14.79
C TRP A 295 -2.53 14.70 -13.69
N GLU A 296 -2.92 14.43 -12.45
CA GLU A 296 -2.34 15.04 -11.25
C GLU A 296 -1.95 13.97 -10.24
N THR A 297 -0.94 14.27 -9.44
CA THR A 297 -0.64 13.57 -8.20
C THR A 297 -0.95 14.51 -7.04
N ARG A 298 -1.89 14.11 -6.19
CA ARG A 298 -2.24 14.82 -4.96
C ARG A 298 -1.81 13.98 -3.78
N ASN A 299 -1.07 14.58 -2.86
CA ASN A 299 -0.52 13.90 -1.69
C ASN A 299 -0.93 14.65 -0.42
N TRP A 300 -1.61 13.94 0.47
CA TRP A 300 -1.77 14.36 1.85
C TRP A 300 -0.69 13.67 2.70
N ARG A 301 0.09 14.46 3.43
CA ARG A 301 1.12 13.95 4.32
C ARG A 301 0.95 14.50 5.72
N MET A 302 1.13 13.63 6.69
CA MET A 302 1.04 13.92 8.11
C MET A 302 2.37 13.58 8.78
N ARG A 303 2.93 14.55 9.50
CA ARG A 303 4.07 14.35 10.40
C ARG A 303 3.57 14.40 11.83
N VAL A 304 3.99 13.42 12.62
CA VAL A 304 3.70 13.37 14.05
C VAL A 304 5.00 13.56 14.81
N LEU A 305 4.98 14.47 15.77
CA LEU A 305 6.14 14.94 16.52
C LEU A 305 5.96 14.62 18.01
N ASN A 306 7.02 14.83 18.80
CA ASN A 306 6.99 14.77 20.26
C ASN A 306 6.41 13.47 20.85
N GLY A 307 6.50 12.35 20.12
CA GLY A 307 6.00 11.05 20.57
C GLY A 307 4.49 10.85 20.49
N ASP A 308 3.73 11.74 19.85
CA ASP A 308 2.26 11.63 19.77
C ASP A 308 1.76 10.58 18.76
N GLY A 309 2.67 9.89 18.06
CA GLY A 309 2.34 8.83 17.08
C GLY A 309 1.33 7.77 17.57
N PRO A 310 1.44 7.26 18.81
CA PRO A 310 0.50 6.27 19.35
C PRO A 310 -0.94 6.75 19.55
N PHE A 311 -1.20 8.07 19.51
CA PHE A 311 -2.56 8.60 19.59
C PHE A 311 -3.29 8.52 18.25
N ILE A 312 -2.57 8.58 17.13
CA ILE A 312 -3.17 8.66 15.79
C ILE A 312 -4.19 7.54 15.51
N PRO A 313 -3.92 6.26 15.83
CA PRO A 313 -4.90 5.19 15.61
C PRO A 313 -6.21 5.33 16.39
N ALA A 314 -6.27 6.20 17.40
CA ALA A 314 -7.47 6.45 18.20
C ALA A 314 -8.25 7.70 17.75
N VAL A 315 -7.67 8.52 16.86
CA VAL A 315 -8.22 9.83 16.48
C VAL A 315 -9.56 9.71 15.75
N ALA A 316 -9.71 8.72 14.85
CA ALA A 316 -10.95 8.57 14.11
C ALA A 316 -12.13 8.20 15.03
N ALA A 317 -11.92 7.32 16.01
CA ALA A 317 -12.91 7.03 17.05
C ALA A 317 -13.25 8.29 17.87
N ARG A 318 -12.25 9.09 18.27
CA ARG A 318 -12.48 10.39 18.94
C ARG A 318 -13.33 11.33 18.08
N ALA A 319 -13.02 11.45 16.79
CA ALA A 319 -13.75 12.33 15.87
C ALA A 319 -15.23 11.96 15.76
N VAL A 320 -15.53 10.66 15.65
CA VAL A 320 -16.91 10.12 15.68
C VAL A 320 -17.60 10.47 16.99
N LEU A 321 -16.95 10.27 18.14
CA LEU A 321 -17.54 10.47 19.46
C LEU A 321 -17.71 11.94 19.86
N ARG A 322 -17.03 12.88 19.19
CA ARG A 322 -17.31 14.31 19.30
C ARG A 322 -18.61 14.74 18.61
N LYS A 323 -19.08 13.99 17.60
CA LYS A 323 -20.28 14.30 16.81
C LYS A 323 -21.15 13.06 16.55
N PRO A 324 -21.52 12.28 17.60
CA PRO A 324 -22.17 10.98 17.43
C PRO A 324 -23.56 11.09 16.77
N THR A 325 -24.26 12.20 16.96
CA THR A 325 -25.58 12.46 16.37
C THR A 325 -25.55 12.66 14.85
N GLN A 326 -24.36 12.88 14.27
CA GLN A 326 -24.18 13.01 12.82
C GLN A 326 -23.91 11.67 12.13
N ILE A 327 -23.77 10.60 12.92
CA ILE A 327 -23.42 9.27 12.43
C ILE A 327 -24.71 8.48 12.17
N SER A 328 -24.91 8.05 10.93
CA SER A 328 -26.06 7.23 10.57
C SER A 328 -25.96 5.83 11.16
N SER A 329 -27.11 5.31 11.61
CA SER A 329 -27.29 3.93 12.06
C SER A 329 -26.94 2.93 10.95
N GLY A 330 -26.56 1.72 11.37
CA GLY A 330 -26.09 0.65 10.50
C GLY A 330 -24.66 0.19 10.81
N ALA A 331 -24.28 -0.94 10.22
CA ALA A 331 -22.98 -1.58 10.38
C ALA A 331 -22.16 -1.48 9.10
N ARG A 332 -20.92 -0.97 9.20
CA ARG A 332 -20.05 -0.78 8.04
C ARG A 332 -18.58 -0.62 8.42
N ALA A 333 -17.69 -0.91 7.48
CA ALA A 333 -16.31 -0.45 7.56
C ALA A 333 -16.26 1.09 7.63
N ALA A 334 -15.29 1.64 8.35
CA ALA A 334 -15.18 3.05 8.64
C ALA A 334 -14.59 3.86 7.47
N LEU A 335 -15.20 3.75 6.29
CA LEU A 335 -14.82 4.49 5.10
C LEU A 335 -15.51 5.85 5.08
N CYS A 336 -14.72 6.93 5.10
CA CYS A 336 -15.21 8.32 5.03
C CYS A 336 -16.33 8.65 6.04
N VAL A 337 -16.34 7.99 7.21
CA VAL A 337 -17.39 8.20 8.23
C VAL A 337 -17.38 9.62 8.77
N VAL A 338 -16.20 10.23 8.85
CA VAL A 338 -16.00 11.65 9.18
C VAL A 338 -15.08 12.29 8.15
N PRO A 339 -15.28 13.58 7.80
CA PRO A 339 -14.42 14.28 6.88
C PRO A 339 -13.02 14.50 7.45
N LEU A 340 -12.03 14.72 6.58
CA LEU A 340 -10.63 14.94 6.98
C LEU A 340 -10.45 16.15 7.91
N ASP A 341 -11.29 17.17 7.77
CA ASP A 341 -11.27 18.36 8.63
C ASP A 341 -11.68 18.04 10.07
N ASP A 342 -12.63 17.11 10.26
CA ASP A 342 -13.04 16.65 11.58
C ASP A 342 -11.97 15.79 12.23
N ILE A 343 -11.27 14.97 11.44
CA ILE A 343 -10.08 14.24 11.89
C ILE A 343 -8.97 15.21 12.30
N SER A 344 -8.73 16.26 11.50
CA SER A 344 -7.75 17.30 11.82
C SER A 344 -8.10 18.04 13.12
N THR A 345 -9.38 18.37 13.31
CA THR A 345 -9.89 18.97 14.55
C THR A 345 -9.73 18.03 15.75
N ALA A 346 -9.92 16.72 15.56
CA ALA A 346 -9.67 15.70 16.56
C ALA A 346 -8.18 15.49 16.91
N MET A 347 -7.26 16.08 16.14
CA MET A 347 -5.81 16.09 16.41
C MET A 347 -5.29 17.45 16.91
N ALA A 348 -6.15 18.45 17.10
CA ALA A 348 -5.71 19.83 17.36
C ALA A 348 -4.88 20.01 18.65
N ASP A 349 -5.03 19.10 19.63
CA ASP A 349 -4.28 19.05 20.89
C ASP A 349 -3.10 18.05 20.85
N LEU A 350 -2.72 17.58 19.66
CA LEU A 350 -1.57 16.71 19.42
C LEU A 350 -0.52 17.42 18.57
N SER A 351 0.73 16.98 18.68
CA SER A 351 1.87 17.52 17.93
C SER A 351 1.90 16.99 16.49
N VAL A 352 0.88 17.35 15.71
CA VAL A 352 0.66 16.88 14.34
C VAL A 352 0.74 18.04 13.36
N VAL A 353 1.42 17.82 12.23
CA VAL A 353 1.45 18.76 11.11
C VAL A 353 0.99 18.02 9.85
N THR A 354 -0.06 18.52 9.22
CA THR A 354 -0.57 18.01 7.95
C THR A 354 -0.26 18.98 6.82
N GLU A 355 -0.15 18.46 5.60
CA GLU A 355 0.11 19.23 4.40
C GLU A 355 -0.50 18.51 3.20
N MET A 356 -1.05 19.28 2.26
CA MET A 356 -1.49 18.77 0.97
C MET A 356 -0.59 19.36 -0.12
N VAL A 357 -0.06 18.48 -0.97
CA VAL A 357 0.81 18.83 -2.08
C VAL A 357 0.20 18.30 -3.36
N THR A 358 0.02 19.17 -4.35
CA THR A 358 -0.48 18.82 -5.68
C THR A 358 0.61 19.10 -6.71
N GLY A 359 0.80 18.19 -7.65
CA GLY A 359 1.68 18.39 -8.79
C GLY A 359 1.19 17.67 -10.04
N PRO A 360 1.65 18.08 -11.23
CA PRO A 360 1.31 17.38 -12.46
C PRO A 360 1.87 15.96 -12.43
N CYS A 361 1.12 15.00 -12.98
CA CYS A 361 1.59 13.65 -13.20
C CYS A 361 1.81 13.45 -14.69
N VAL A 362 3.08 13.42 -15.11
CA VAL A 362 3.45 13.30 -16.53
C VAL A 362 4.08 11.93 -16.75
N PRO A 363 3.55 11.11 -17.68
CA PRO A 363 4.16 9.83 -18.04
C PRO A 363 5.59 10.02 -18.54
N VAL A 364 6.48 9.06 -18.25
CA VAL A 364 7.92 9.17 -18.57
C VAL A 364 8.18 9.39 -20.07
N PHE A 365 7.40 8.74 -20.93
CA PHE A 365 7.55 8.89 -22.38
C PHE A 365 7.02 10.22 -22.90
N ALA A 366 5.86 10.67 -22.40
CA ALA A 366 5.33 11.98 -22.74
C ALA A 366 6.30 13.11 -22.32
N GLY A 367 6.89 12.99 -21.13
CA GLY A 367 7.90 13.93 -20.63
C GLY A 367 9.21 13.94 -21.43
N PHE A 368 9.54 12.84 -22.13
CA PHE A 368 10.75 12.74 -22.95
C PHE A 368 10.53 13.11 -24.42
N LEU A 369 9.48 12.57 -25.04
CA LEU A 369 9.19 12.75 -26.47
C LEU A 369 8.51 14.09 -26.77
N GLY A 370 7.78 14.66 -25.80
CA GLY A 370 7.03 15.90 -26.01
C GLY A 370 6.03 15.77 -27.16
N ALA A 371 6.01 16.75 -28.07
CA ALA A 371 5.08 16.78 -29.21
C ALA A 371 5.23 15.58 -30.17
N ALA A 372 6.39 14.92 -30.21
CA ALA A 372 6.56 13.72 -31.03
C ALA A 372 5.65 12.56 -30.57
N MET A 373 5.15 12.61 -29.32
CA MET A 373 4.17 11.65 -28.81
C MET A 373 2.86 11.68 -29.62
N ASP A 374 2.47 12.84 -30.15
CA ASP A 374 1.23 13.03 -30.92
C ASP A 374 1.30 12.42 -32.32
N GLU A 375 2.51 12.08 -32.81
CA GLU A 375 2.73 11.40 -34.08
C GLU A 375 2.49 9.88 -33.98
N LEU A 376 2.38 9.33 -32.77
CA LEU A 376 2.14 7.90 -32.56
C LEU A 376 0.65 7.55 -32.75
N PRO A 377 0.34 6.39 -33.35
CA PRO A 377 -1.00 5.84 -33.33
C PRO A 377 -1.51 5.71 -31.89
N ALA A 378 -2.81 5.96 -31.69
CA ALA A 378 -3.43 5.95 -30.36
C ALA A 378 -3.16 4.66 -29.56
N THR A 379 -3.11 3.50 -30.24
CA THR A 379 -2.82 2.19 -29.62
C THR A 379 -1.39 2.08 -29.09
N VAL A 380 -0.43 2.80 -29.68
CA VAL A 380 0.96 2.86 -29.19
C VAL A 380 1.07 3.91 -28.09
N ALA A 381 0.48 5.09 -28.31
CA ALA A 381 0.49 6.15 -27.32
C ALA A 381 -0.12 5.71 -25.97
N SER A 382 -1.23 4.96 -25.99
CA SER A 382 -1.91 4.48 -24.79
C SER A 382 -1.07 3.51 -23.94
N VAL A 383 -0.13 2.78 -24.55
CA VAL A 383 0.77 1.87 -23.82
C VAL A 383 1.72 2.64 -22.91
N HIS A 384 2.03 3.88 -23.30
CA HIS A 384 2.98 4.75 -22.60
C HIS A 384 2.33 5.87 -21.79
N ASP A 385 0.98 5.91 -21.75
CA ASP A 385 0.21 6.76 -20.82
C ASP A 385 0.10 6.09 -19.43
N VAL A 386 1.27 5.91 -18.81
CA VAL A 386 1.44 5.14 -17.58
C VAL A 386 1.58 6.09 -16.39
N ILE A 387 0.44 6.42 -15.79
CA ILE A 387 0.34 7.28 -14.60
C ILE A 387 0.42 6.47 -13.31
N GLY A 388 -0.24 5.32 -13.28
CA GLY A 388 -0.12 4.28 -12.25
C GLY A 388 0.19 2.92 -12.88
N PRO A 389 0.17 1.83 -12.10
CA PRO A 389 0.44 0.49 -12.60
C PRO A 389 -0.45 0.11 -13.80
N ARG A 390 0.16 -0.50 -14.82
CA ARG A 390 -0.53 -1.01 -16.02
C ARG A 390 -0.11 -2.44 -16.34
N VAL A 391 -1.08 -3.27 -16.67
CA VAL A 391 -0.85 -4.67 -17.06
C VAL A 391 -1.30 -4.86 -18.51
N TRP A 392 -0.34 -5.22 -19.35
CA TRP A 392 -0.55 -5.55 -20.75
C TRP A 392 -0.35 -7.04 -20.96
N ALA A 393 -1.22 -7.69 -21.74
CA ALA A 393 -1.16 -9.13 -22.00
C ALA A 393 -1.40 -9.44 -23.48
N GLY A 394 -0.75 -10.49 -23.98
CA GLY A 394 -0.88 -10.91 -25.37
C GLY A 394 -0.06 -12.14 -25.72
N ARG A 395 0.38 -12.20 -26.98
CA ARG A 395 1.15 -13.32 -27.52
C ARG A 395 2.41 -12.83 -28.20
N GLY A 396 3.47 -13.62 -28.10
CA GLY A 396 4.76 -13.31 -28.72
C GLY A 396 5.47 -14.52 -29.27
N GLN A 397 6.56 -14.24 -29.95
CA GLN A 397 7.51 -15.19 -30.50
C GLN A 397 8.90 -14.79 -30.03
N VAL A 398 9.72 -15.78 -29.68
CA VAL A 398 11.11 -15.59 -29.27
C VAL A 398 12.00 -16.46 -30.14
N LYS A 399 12.92 -15.83 -30.87
CA LYS A 399 14.00 -16.47 -31.60
C LYS A 399 15.32 -16.24 -30.87
N ARG A 400 16.21 -17.23 -30.87
CA ARG A 400 17.54 -17.14 -30.28
C ARG A 400 18.63 -17.46 -31.28
N GLY A 401 19.77 -16.81 -31.11
CA GLY A 401 21.01 -17.22 -31.75
C GLY A 401 21.42 -18.65 -31.36
N ARG A 402 22.27 -19.26 -32.18
CA ARG A 402 22.87 -20.58 -31.89
C ARG A 402 24.25 -20.48 -31.22
N GLY A 403 24.86 -19.31 -31.19
CA GLY A 403 26.23 -19.09 -30.69
C GLY A 403 26.35 -18.99 -29.16
N LEU A 404 27.57 -19.12 -28.63
CA LEU A 404 27.86 -19.07 -27.19
C LEU A 404 27.39 -17.77 -26.52
N TRP A 405 27.53 -16.63 -27.21
CA TRP A 405 27.06 -15.33 -26.75
C TRP A 405 25.56 -15.29 -26.45
N SER A 406 24.74 -15.92 -27.30
CA SER A 406 23.29 -16.00 -27.10
C SER A 406 22.93 -16.75 -25.82
N ARG A 407 23.66 -17.83 -25.50
CA ARG A 407 23.44 -18.65 -24.30
C ARG A 407 23.87 -17.91 -23.03
N LEU A 408 25.03 -17.23 -23.07
CA LEU A 408 25.54 -16.46 -21.95
C LEU A 408 24.57 -15.33 -21.56
N LEU A 409 24.12 -14.55 -22.54
CA LEU A 409 23.30 -13.38 -22.28
C LEU A 409 21.85 -13.73 -21.99
N ALA A 410 21.34 -14.82 -22.57
CA ALA A 410 20.08 -15.40 -22.14
C ALA A 410 20.07 -15.78 -20.65
N ARG A 411 21.19 -16.31 -20.12
CA ARG A 411 21.32 -16.58 -18.69
C ARG A 411 21.47 -15.29 -17.88
N LEU A 412 22.25 -14.33 -18.38
CA LEU A 412 22.55 -13.09 -17.68
C LEU A 412 21.33 -12.17 -17.53
N PHE A 413 20.57 -11.98 -18.60
CA PHE A 413 19.37 -11.13 -18.62
C PHE A 413 18.08 -11.90 -18.36
N GLY A 414 18.15 -13.23 -18.20
CA GLY A 414 16.99 -14.08 -17.95
C GLY A 414 16.03 -14.17 -19.13
N PHE A 415 16.49 -13.95 -20.36
CA PHE A 415 15.64 -13.99 -21.55
C PHE A 415 14.91 -15.35 -21.68
N PRO A 416 13.71 -15.39 -22.29
CA PRO A 416 12.95 -16.62 -22.51
C PRO A 416 13.58 -17.55 -23.56
N PRO A 417 13.40 -18.89 -23.47
CA PRO A 417 13.84 -19.84 -24.50
C PRO A 417 13.15 -19.54 -25.84
N ALA A 418 13.70 -20.09 -26.94
CA ALA A 418 13.05 -19.93 -28.23
C ALA A 418 11.69 -20.65 -28.20
N ALA A 419 10.64 -19.94 -28.60
CA ALA A 419 9.27 -20.41 -28.58
C ALA A 419 8.43 -19.61 -29.57
N ASP A 420 7.49 -20.29 -30.21
CA ASP A 420 6.46 -19.66 -31.03
C ASP A 420 5.16 -19.58 -30.21
N ASN A 421 4.42 -18.48 -30.35
CA ASN A 421 3.12 -18.26 -29.71
C ASN A 421 3.11 -18.41 -28.17
N ILE A 422 4.08 -17.81 -27.50
CA ILE A 422 4.18 -17.80 -26.03
C ILE A 422 3.30 -16.69 -25.43
N ALA A 423 2.70 -16.94 -24.27
CA ALA A 423 1.98 -15.91 -23.52
C ALA A 423 2.96 -14.83 -23.05
N VAL A 424 2.61 -13.57 -23.28
CA VAL A 424 3.39 -12.40 -22.89
C VAL A 424 2.57 -11.53 -21.96
N GLU A 425 3.19 -11.08 -20.88
CA GLU A 425 2.63 -10.09 -19.98
C GLU A 425 3.69 -9.03 -19.67
N VAL A 426 3.28 -7.76 -19.67
CA VAL A 426 4.13 -6.63 -19.32
C VAL A 426 3.43 -5.82 -18.24
N LEU A 427 4.02 -5.79 -17.04
CA LEU A 427 3.63 -4.93 -15.95
C LEU A 427 4.52 -3.69 -15.96
N MET A 428 3.92 -2.51 -16.14
CA MET A 428 4.58 -1.21 -16.06
C MET A 428 4.17 -0.54 -14.76
N VAL A 429 5.15 -0.11 -13.96
CA VAL A 429 4.92 0.53 -12.65
C VAL A 429 5.72 1.84 -12.59
N PRO A 430 5.04 3.00 -12.68
CA PRO A 430 5.71 4.29 -12.55
C PRO A 430 6.18 4.50 -11.11
N SER A 431 7.34 5.13 -10.94
CA SER A 431 7.93 5.51 -9.66
C SER A 431 8.37 6.98 -9.70
N GLY A 432 8.60 7.59 -8.53
CA GLY A 432 9.00 9.01 -8.45
C GLY A 432 10.31 9.37 -9.18
N ASP A 433 11.09 8.38 -9.63
CA ASP A 433 12.34 8.55 -10.37
C ASP A 433 12.34 7.91 -11.77
N GLY A 434 11.21 7.36 -12.24
CA GLY A 434 11.13 6.70 -13.53
C GLY A 434 10.01 5.68 -13.63
N GLU A 435 10.28 4.55 -14.28
CA GLU A 435 9.27 3.52 -14.54
C GLU A 435 9.92 2.12 -14.50
N THR A 436 9.31 1.18 -13.80
CA THR A 436 9.75 -0.22 -13.76
C THR A 436 8.93 -1.05 -14.73
N TRP A 437 9.59 -1.82 -15.60
CA TRP A 437 8.92 -2.77 -16.47
C TRP A 437 9.29 -4.19 -16.06
N GLU A 438 8.30 -5.01 -15.73
CA GLU A 438 8.45 -6.45 -15.56
C GLU A 438 7.78 -7.16 -16.74
N ARG A 439 8.60 -7.89 -17.50
CA ARG A 439 8.16 -8.61 -18.70
C ARG A 439 8.21 -10.10 -18.42
N ARG A 440 7.09 -10.79 -18.63
CA ARG A 440 6.92 -12.23 -18.45
C ARG A 440 6.60 -12.89 -19.77
N PHE A 441 7.42 -13.86 -20.16
CA PHE A 441 7.26 -14.70 -21.35
C PHE A 441 7.18 -16.14 -20.89
N GLY A 442 5.97 -16.69 -20.80
CA GLY A 442 5.71 -17.96 -20.12
C GLY A 442 6.22 -17.92 -18.67
N ASP A 443 7.09 -18.86 -18.30
CA ASP A 443 7.64 -18.95 -16.94
C ASP A 443 8.86 -18.05 -16.68
N ARG A 444 9.32 -17.32 -17.70
CA ARG A 444 10.52 -16.47 -17.61
C ARG A 444 10.12 -15.03 -17.41
N ARG A 445 10.75 -14.39 -16.42
CA ARG A 445 10.58 -12.97 -16.12
C ARG A 445 11.91 -12.23 -16.17
N PHE A 446 11.88 -11.01 -16.65
CA PHE A 446 12.99 -10.08 -16.54
C PHE A 446 12.45 -8.67 -16.29
N ARG A 447 13.24 -7.87 -15.59
CA ARG A 447 12.86 -6.53 -15.12
C ARG A 447 13.86 -5.50 -15.61
N SER A 448 13.35 -4.36 -16.03
CA SER A 448 14.13 -3.15 -16.26
C SER A 448 13.57 -1.96 -15.50
N HIS A 449 14.35 -0.89 -15.45
CA HIS A 449 13.93 0.38 -14.89
C HIS A 449 14.35 1.50 -15.83
N LEU A 450 13.36 2.18 -16.39
CA LEU A 450 13.53 3.36 -17.23
C LEU A 450 13.56 4.61 -16.37
N ARG A 451 14.37 5.58 -16.75
CA ARG A 451 14.48 6.87 -16.08
C ARG A 451 14.88 7.94 -17.08
N GLN A 452 14.14 9.06 -17.04
CA GLN A 452 14.52 10.30 -17.69
C GLN A 452 15.36 11.16 -16.71
N ALA A 453 16.54 11.58 -17.13
CA ALA A 453 17.37 12.50 -16.35
C ALA A 453 18.27 13.32 -17.28
N ALA A 454 18.38 14.62 -17.03
CA ALA A 454 19.25 15.54 -17.78
C ALA A 454 19.06 15.46 -19.32
N GLY A 455 17.81 15.32 -19.77
CA GLY A 455 17.48 15.21 -21.20
C GLY A 455 17.83 13.86 -21.83
N GLU A 456 18.22 12.86 -21.06
CA GLU A 456 18.49 11.50 -21.55
C GLU A 456 17.50 10.50 -20.98
N MET A 457 17.10 9.53 -21.82
CA MET A 457 16.40 8.33 -21.37
C MET A 457 17.40 7.23 -21.09
N THR A 458 17.27 6.56 -19.94
CA THR A 458 18.11 5.42 -19.58
C THR A 458 17.27 4.23 -19.17
N GLU A 459 17.69 3.02 -19.54
CA GLU A 459 17.07 1.78 -19.09
C GLU A 459 18.10 0.89 -18.41
N ARG A 460 17.81 0.49 -17.16
CA ARG A 460 18.69 -0.33 -16.32
C ARG A 460 18.19 -1.77 -16.23
N PHE A 461 19.07 -2.72 -16.54
CA PHE A 461 18.88 -4.17 -16.39
C PHE A 461 19.93 -4.72 -15.41
N GLY A 462 19.58 -4.90 -14.15
CA GLY A 462 20.53 -5.31 -13.12
C GLY A 462 21.74 -4.34 -13.04
N PRO A 463 22.98 -4.80 -13.25
CA PRO A 463 24.15 -3.93 -13.22
C PRO A 463 24.38 -3.15 -14.53
N PHE A 464 23.64 -3.46 -15.61
CA PHE A 464 23.75 -2.80 -16.90
C PHE A 464 22.83 -1.58 -16.96
N THR A 465 23.29 -0.46 -17.49
CA THR A 465 22.43 0.67 -17.87
C THR A 465 22.73 1.09 -19.29
N PHE A 466 21.68 1.28 -20.09
CA PHE A 466 21.77 1.74 -21.47
C PHE A 466 21.13 3.12 -21.59
N THR A 467 21.79 4.05 -22.28
CA THR A 467 21.18 5.32 -22.70
C THR A 467 20.47 5.07 -24.02
N LEU A 468 19.19 5.42 -24.08
CA LEU A 468 18.31 5.23 -25.23
C LEU A 468 18.13 6.57 -25.96
N ASP A 469 18.10 6.51 -27.29
CA ASP A 469 17.83 7.67 -28.15
C ASP A 469 16.44 7.53 -28.76
N LEU A 470 15.42 7.69 -27.90
CA LEU A 470 14.02 7.49 -28.28
C LEU A 470 13.60 8.52 -29.32
N HIS A 471 12.95 8.06 -30.39
CA HIS A 471 12.38 8.93 -31.40
C HIS A 471 11.20 8.25 -32.08
N VAL A 472 10.29 9.08 -32.59
CA VAL A 472 9.16 8.63 -33.40
C VAL A 472 9.53 8.77 -34.87
N LYS A 473 9.23 7.74 -35.65
CA LYS A 473 9.43 7.73 -37.10
C LYS A 473 8.37 6.84 -37.74
N ASP A 474 7.73 7.33 -38.79
CA ASP A 474 6.73 6.58 -39.57
C ASP A 474 5.61 5.98 -38.69
N GLY A 475 5.17 6.71 -37.66
CA GLY A 475 4.15 6.25 -36.70
C GLY A 475 4.61 5.11 -35.77
N ALA A 476 5.92 4.88 -35.65
CA ALA A 476 6.50 3.88 -34.77
C ALA A 476 7.48 4.52 -33.78
N LEU A 477 7.54 3.97 -32.58
CA LEU A 477 8.49 4.38 -31.54
C LEU A 477 9.75 3.51 -31.61
N HIS A 478 10.91 4.15 -31.70
CA HIS A 478 12.20 3.47 -31.84
C HIS A 478 13.09 3.67 -30.60
N PHE A 479 13.80 2.61 -30.21
CA PHE A 479 14.63 2.57 -28.99
C PHE A 479 16.10 2.17 -29.26
N PRO A 480 16.83 2.88 -30.12
CA PRO A 480 18.25 2.58 -30.34
C PRO A 480 19.09 2.83 -29.07
N VAL A 481 20.07 1.95 -28.85
CA VAL A 481 21.03 2.09 -27.75
C VAL A 481 22.18 3.01 -28.17
N LYS A 482 22.29 4.15 -27.50
CA LYS A 482 23.34 5.16 -27.75
C LYS A 482 24.64 4.86 -26.99
N ARG A 483 24.52 4.43 -25.73
CA ARG A 483 25.63 4.13 -24.81
C ARG A 483 25.23 3.04 -23.82
N GLY A 484 26.22 2.39 -23.20
CA GLY A 484 25.99 1.42 -22.14
C GLY A 484 27.06 1.49 -21.05
N ARG A 485 26.70 1.09 -19.84
CA ARG A 485 27.61 0.96 -18.69
C ARG A 485 27.33 -0.31 -17.90
N LEU A 486 28.36 -0.85 -17.26
CA LEU A 486 28.30 -1.90 -16.25
C LEU A 486 28.71 -1.31 -14.90
N GLY A 487 27.75 -1.02 -14.03
CA GLY A 487 27.98 -0.22 -12.83
C GLY A 487 28.57 1.14 -13.18
N PRO A 488 29.74 1.52 -12.64
CA PRO A 488 30.41 2.78 -12.97
C PRO A 488 31.20 2.74 -14.29
N LEU A 489 31.44 1.56 -14.88
CA LEU A 489 32.32 1.39 -16.03
C LEU A 489 31.56 1.56 -17.35
N ALA A 490 32.02 2.45 -18.22
CA ALA A 490 31.48 2.58 -19.57
C ALA A 490 31.82 1.34 -20.41
N ILE A 491 30.82 0.81 -21.13
CA ILE A 491 31.03 -0.29 -22.09
C ILE A 491 31.60 0.34 -23.37
N PRO A 492 32.76 -0.13 -23.88
CA PRO A 492 33.30 0.33 -25.15
C PRO A 492 32.27 0.17 -26.28
N ARG A 493 32.18 1.13 -27.20
CA ARG A 493 31.20 1.11 -28.31
C ARG A 493 31.24 -0.20 -29.10
N ALA A 494 32.44 -0.75 -29.32
CA ALA A 494 32.64 -2.02 -30.02
C ALA A 494 32.13 -3.26 -29.28
N LEU A 495 31.64 -3.12 -28.03
CA LEU A 495 31.05 -4.19 -27.22
C LEU A 495 29.57 -3.93 -26.90
N LEU A 496 28.99 -2.84 -27.40
CA LEU A 496 27.58 -2.56 -27.20
C LEU A 496 26.71 -3.46 -28.10
N PRO A 497 25.67 -4.12 -27.55
CA PRO A 497 24.76 -4.89 -28.38
C PRO A 497 24.08 -3.95 -29.39
N ILE A 498 23.98 -4.40 -30.64
CA ILE A 498 23.23 -3.68 -31.66
C ILE A 498 21.75 -3.98 -31.40
N SER A 499 21.04 -2.97 -30.89
CA SER A 499 19.62 -3.05 -30.58
C SER A 499 18.79 -2.43 -31.69
N THR A 500 17.90 -3.23 -32.28
CA THR A 500 16.85 -2.77 -33.18
C THR A 500 15.53 -3.03 -32.47
N ALA A 501 14.98 -1.98 -31.86
CA ALA A 501 13.76 -2.05 -31.08
C ALA A 501 12.76 -1.04 -31.64
N ARG A 502 11.56 -1.51 -31.95
CA ARG A 502 10.46 -0.76 -32.54
C ARG A 502 9.15 -1.18 -31.89
N GLU A 503 8.28 -0.21 -31.67
CA GLU A 503 6.90 -0.40 -31.25
C GLU A 503 5.96 0.31 -32.23
N PHE A 504 4.87 -0.34 -32.63
CA PHE A 504 4.00 0.15 -33.70
C PHE A 504 2.58 -0.41 -33.58
N ALA A 505 1.65 0.20 -34.31
CA ALA A 505 0.29 -0.31 -34.44
C ALA A 505 0.19 -1.22 -35.67
N GLN A 506 -0.47 -2.37 -35.51
CA GLN A 506 -0.87 -3.24 -36.62
C GLN A 506 -2.18 -3.93 -36.25
N ASP A 507 -3.12 -4.03 -37.19
CA ASP A 507 -4.41 -4.71 -37.01
C ASP A 507 -5.19 -4.23 -35.76
N GLY A 508 -5.08 -2.92 -35.44
CA GLY A 508 -5.72 -2.30 -34.28
C GLY A 508 -5.07 -2.64 -32.93
N LYS A 509 -3.93 -3.34 -32.91
CA LYS A 509 -3.22 -3.75 -31.69
C LYS A 509 -1.86 -3.07 -31.57
N PHE A 510 -1.37 -2.99 -30.35
CA PHE A 510 0.03 -2.65 -30.10
C PHE A 510 0.92 -3.85 -30.43
N HIS A 511 1.96 -3.61 -31.22
CA HIS A 511 3.00 -4.57 -31.56
C HIS A 511 4.37 -4.08 -31.09
N PHE A 512 5.19 -5.01 -30.62
CA PHE A 512 6.59 -4.78 -30.31
C PHE A 512 7.47 -5.71 -31.17
N ASP A 513 8.62 -5.22 -31.57
CA ASP A 513 9.66 -5.96 -32.28
C ASP A 513 11.03 -5.52 -31.74
N VAL A 514 11.72 -6.43 -31.06
CA VAL A 514 13.02 -6.17 -30.42
C VAL A 514 14.02 -7.24 -30.79
N ALA A 515 15.03 -6.85 -31.58
CA ALA A 515 16.15 -7.69 -31.97
C ALA A 515 17.47 -7.17 -31.40
N LEU A 516 18.19 -8.04 -30.69
CA LEU A 516 19.54 -7.78 -30.17
C LEU A 516 20.55 -8.63 -30.95
N HIS A 517 21.57 -7.96 -31.49
CA HIS A 517 22.65 -8.58 -32.26
C HIS A 517 24.01 -8.35 -31.61
N ALA A 518 24.91 -9.31 -31.81
CA ALA A 518 26.23 -9.28 -31.18
C ALA A 518 27.09 -8.16 -31.78
N PRO A 519 27.80 -7.38 -30.96
CA PRO A 519 28.53 -6.18 -31.39
C PRO A 519 29.53 -6.41 -32.53
N VAL A 520 30.26 -7.53 -32.49
CA VAL A 520 31.38 -7.80 -33.40
C VAL A 520 30.97 -8.66 -34.59
N THR A 521 30.11 -9.66 -34.37
CA THR A 521 29.75 -10.62 -35.42
C THR A 521 28.44 -10.28 -36.12
N GLY A 522 27.65 -9.33 -35.59
CA GLY A 522 26.29 -9.06 -36.05
C GLY A 522 25.32 -10.24 -35.85
N ALA A 523 25.77 -11.34 -35.23
CA ALA A 523 24.96 -12.53 -35.09
C ALA A 523 23.76 -12.25 -34.19
N LEU A 524 22.59 -12.74 -34.59
CA LEU A 524 21.38 -12.65 -33.77
C LEU A 524 21.63 -13.29 -32.41
N MET A 525 21.31 -12.56 -31.33
CA MET A 525 21.39 -13.07 -29.97
C MET A 525 20.01 -13.48 -29.49
N VAL A 526 19.06 -12.54 -29.54
CA VAL A 526 17.65 -12.75 -29.22
C VAL A 526 16.82 -11.80 -30.07
N HIS A 527 15.70 -12.29 -30.60
CA HIS A 527 14.68 -11.49 -31.26
C HIS A 527 13.35 -11.89 -30.66
N TYR A 528 12.65 -10.93 -30.05
CA TYR A 528 11.31 -11.16 -29.55
C TYR A 528 10.36 -10.13 -30.14
N GLN A 529 9.22 -10.62 -30.59
CA GLN A 529 8.18 -9.83 -31.23
C GLN A 529 6.82 -10.35 -30.81
N GLY A 530 5.80 -9.52 -30.87
CA GLY A 530 4.46 -9.90 -30.47
C GLY A 530 3.51 -8.73 -30.45
N TRP A 531 2.34 -8.97 -29.86
CA TRP A 531 1.32 -7.96 -29.66
C TRP A 531 0.78 -8.01 -28.24
N LEU A 532 0.29 -6.88 -27.76
CA LEU A 532 -0.29 -6.73 -26.42
C LEU A 532 -1.59 -5.92 -26.50
N GLU A 533 -2.49 -6.22 -25.57
CA GLU A 533 -3.69 -5.45 -25.25
C GLU A 533 -3.74 -5.28 -23.74
N ARG A 534 -4.55 -4.34 -23.25
CA ARG A 534 -4.69 -4.14 -21.81
C ARG A 534 -5.34 -5.37 -21.17
N ALA A 535 -4.76 -5.85 -20.07
CA ALA A 535 -5.22 -7.10 -19.46
C ALA A 535 -6.62 -6.97 -18.83
N ALA A 536 -6.96 -5.79 -18.30
CA ALA A 536 -8.29 -5.50 -17.77
C ALA A 536 -9.39 -5.60 -18.85
N ASP A 537 -9.12 -5.05 -20.04
CA ASP A 537 -10.06 -5.09 -21.17
C ASP A 537 -10.28 -6.52 -21.69
N ARG A 538 -9.29 -7.41 -21.50
CA ARG A 538 -9.39 -8.84 -21.83
C ARG A 538 -10.11 -9.67 -20.78
N ALA A 539 -10.15 -9.23 -19.52
CA ALA A 539 -10.85 -9.95 -18.46
C ALA A 539 -12.37 -9.70 -18.49
N THR A 540 -12.79 -8.65 -19.18
CA THR A 540 -14.20 -8.23 -19.32
C THR A 540 -14.83 -8.61 -20.66
N ALA A 541 -14.03 -9.13 -21.61
CA ALA A 541 -14.44 -9.64 -22.92
C ALA A 541 -14.44 -11.17 -22.92
#